data_AF-A0A4R0TYI8-F1
#
_entry.id   AF-A0A4R0TYI8-F1
#
_cell.length_a   1.000
_cell.length_b   1.000
_cell.length_c   1.000
_cell.angle_alpha   90.00
_cell.angle_beta   90.00
_cell.angle_gamma   90.00
#
_symmetry.space_group_name_H-M   'P 1'
#
loop_
_entity.id
_entity.type
_entity.pdbx_description
1 polymer ?
#
loop_
_entity_poly.entity_id
_entity_poly.type
_entity_poly.pdbx_seq_one_letter_code
_entity_poly.pdbx_strand_id
1 'polypeptide(L)'
;MERHTSGDIGEAVAEWREEFGNDPVVGIRALTWGRAVVFYREVDEQAEAEAKREREERFAAEREERERAEAPARGFADASRELRLTFVSHLMELKGQPKGMGRAVALLASRFTLAVLTEGFSQWNSNADDIWASLTQSIEATSGDDGDGDFDPLRVSVEAMIKRDPARAALGLLIAAAEDTIDWTTWRDPEAIDRHAAPLYEALDALGYRQSESESDALNGSLIPSGDDGSDTGEAEAALEEDAKLRETPEEGSAEADEAGDAGETGEVVQAE
;
A
#
# COMPACT_ATOMS: atom_id res chain seq x y z
N MET A 1 31.08 1.52 15.27
CA MET A 1 31.67 0.23 14.83
C MET A 1 32.27 -0.45 16.06
N GLU A 2 31.96 -1.72 16.31
CA GLU A 2 32.40 -2.49 17.50
C GLU A 2 33.32 -3.64 17.06
N ARG A 3 34.50 -3.80 17.69
CA ARG A 3 35.40 -4.95 17.48
C ARG A 3 35.60 -5.68 18.80
N HIS A 4 35.39 -7.00 18.77
CA HIS A 4 35.59 -7.88 19.91
C HIS A 4 36.93 -8.59 19.81
N THR A 5 37.69 -8.65 20.91
CA THR A 5 38.86 -9.53 21.02
C THR A 5 38.75 -10.43 22.25
N SER A 6 39.19 -11.67 22.10
CA SER A 6 39.41 -12.64 23.19
C SER A 6 40.89 -12.98 23.39
N GLY A 7 41.80 -12.33 22.63
CA GLY A 7 43.25 -12.53 22.65
C GLY A 7 44.03 -11.49 23.45
N ASP A 8 45.34 -11.36 23.19
CA ASP A 8 46.20 -10.37 23.87
C ASP A 8 45.71 -8.94 23.57
N ILE A 9 45.31 -8.24 24.62
CA ILE A 9 44.79 -6.88 24.55
C ILE A 9 45.84 -5.93 23.97
N GLY A 10 47.13 -6.18 24.25
CA GLY A 10 48.22 -5.35 23.73
C GLY A 10 48.36 -5.41 22.22
N GLU A 11 48.20 -6.61 21.64
CA GLU A 11 48.23 -6.83 20.18
C GLU A 11 47.01 -6.21 19.51
N ALA A 12 45.83 -6.39 20.09
CA ALA A 12 44.59 -5.81 19.56
C ALA A 12 44.57 -4.27 19.58
N VAL A 13 45.17 -3.65 20.61
CA VAL A 13 45.34 -2.18 20.66
C VAL A 13 46.39 -1.70 19.65
N ALA A 14 47.45 -2.48 19.41
CA ALA A 14 48.46 -2.14 18.41
C ALA A 14 47.89 -2.20 16.99
N GLU A 15 47.14 -3.24 16.65
CA GLU A 15 46.41 -3.35 15.37
C GLU A 15 45.42 -2.19 15.18
N TRP A 16 44.68 -1.82 16.23
CA TRP A 16 43.75 -0.69 16.18
C TRP A 16 44.46 0.63 15.85
N ARG A 17 45.61 0.89 16.50
CA ARG A 17 46.39 2.12 16.23
C ARG A 17 46.95 2.15 14.81
N GLU A 18 47.34 1.00 14.26
CA GLU A 18 47.82 0.91 12.88
C GLU A 18 46.69 1.21 11.88
N GLU A 19 45.47 0.74 12.16
CA GLU A 19 44.32 0.89 11.28
C GLU A 19 43.65 2.28 11.39
N PHE A 20 43.50 2.81 12.60
CA PHE A 20 42.70 4.02 12.86
C PHE A 20 43.52 5.22 13.36
N GLY A 21 44.81 5.04 13.66
CA GLY A 21 45.73 6.12 14.03
C GLY A 21 45.51 6.76 15.41
N ASN A 22 44.58 6.23 16.22
CA ASN A 22 44.24 6.72 17.55
C ASN A 22 44.13 5.58 18.58
N ASP A 23 44.08 5.95 19.87
CA ASP A 23 43.82 5.00 20.96
C ASP A 23 42.33 4.62 21.00
N PRO A 24 41.98 3.33 21.15
CA PRO A 24 40.57 2.93 21.29
C PRO A 24 40.03 3.22 22.70
N VAL A 25 38.73 3.50 22.80
CA VAL A 25 38.02 3.49 24.08
C VAL A 25 37.68 2.06 24.43
N VAL A 26 38.05 1.60 25.63
CA VAL A 26 37.96 0.19 26.03
C VAL A 26 36.82 -0.03 27.01
N GLY A 27 35.86 -0.88 26.67
CA GLY A 27 34.81 -1.35 27.57
C GLY A 27 34.92 -2.85 27.87
N ILE A 28 34.42 -3.28 29.02
CA ILE A 28 34.27 -4.71 29.35
C ILE A 28 32.79 -5.04 29.27
N ARG A 29 32.41 -5.92 28.33
CA ARG A 29 31.04 -6.41 28.20
C ARG A 29 30.95 -7.84 28.74
N ALA A 30 29.99 -8.06 29.64
CA ALA A 30 29.64 -9.41 30.07
C ALA A 30 28.80 -10.08 28.98
N LEU A 31 29.27 -11.22 28.47
CA LEU A 31 28.55 -12.10 27.56
C LEU A 31 28.07 -13.33 28.35
N THR A 32 27.10 -14.06 27.81
CA THR A 32 26.50 -15.25 28.46
C THR A 32 27.52 -16.35 28.76
N TRP A 33 28.66 -16.38 28.05
CA TRP A 33 29.71 -17.40 28.19
C TRP A 33 31.11 -16.82 28.53
N GLY A 34 31.23 -15.53 28.86
CA GLY A 34 32.52 -14.93 29.20
C GLY A 34 32.51 -13.40 29.34
N ARG A 35 33.69 -12.80 29.53
CA ARG A 35 33.89 -11.35 29.49
C ARG A 35 34.70 -11.01 28.25
N ALA A 36 34.19 -10.11 27.41
CA ALA A 36 34.90 -9.63 26.23
C ALA A 36 35.35 -8.20 26.43
N VAL A 37 36.54 -7.88 25.91
CA VAL A 37 37.02 -6.51 25.77
C VAL A 37 36.52 -5.98 24.43
N VAL A 38 35.79 -4.86 24.49
CA VAL A 38 35.20 -4.19 23.32
C VAL A 38 35.94 -2.88 23.11
N PHE A 39 36.43 -2.69 21.88
CA PHE A 39 37.02 -1.42 21.47
C PHE A 39 35.99 -0.58 20.74
N TYR A 40 35.77 0.63 21.24
CA TYR A 40 34.96 1.66 20.62
C TYR A 40 35.90 2.67 19.96
N ARG A 41 35.54 3.09 18.75
CA ARG A 41 36.09 4.31 18.19
C ARG A 41 35.49 5.48 18.96
N GLU A 42 36.31 6.45 19.37
CA GLU A 42 35.77 7.77 19.73
C GLU A 42 35.02 8.29 18.51
N VAL A 43 33.70 8.25 18.60
CA VAL A 43 32.83 8.90 17.65
C VAL A 43 32.98 10.39 17.92
N ASP A 44 33.48 11.13 16.93
CA ASP A 44 33.33 12.57 16.96
C ASP A 44 31.82 12.86 16.81
N GLU A 45 31.18 13.16 17.95
CA GLU A 45 29.76 13.47 18.02
C GLU A 45 29.38 14.62 17.07
N GLN A 46 30.32 15.53 16.76
CA GLN A 46 30.11 16.58 15.78
C GLN A 46 30.12 16.03 14.35
N ALA A 47 31.07 15.15 14.01
CA ALA A 47 31.12 14.52 12.69
C ALA A 47 29.92 13.58 12.43
N GLU A 48 29.45 12.84 13.44
CA GLU A 48 28.24 12.02 13.31
C GLU A 48 26.96 12.87 13.21
N ALA A 49 26.89 13.98 13.95
CA ALA A 49 25.78 14.92 13.82
C ALA A 49 25.75 15.59 12.45
N GLU A 50 26.89 15.98 11.89
CA GLU A 50 27.00 16.52 10.53
C GLU A 50 26.61 15.47 9.48
N ALA A 51 27.13 14.24 9.56
CA ALA A 51 26.77 13.17 8.63
C ALA A 51 25.29 12.75 8.74
N LYS A 52 24.68 12.91 9.92
CA LYS A 52 23.23 12.71 10.11
C LYS A 52 22.43 13.85 9.45
N ARG A 53 22.85 15.10 9.63
CA ARG A 53 22.21 16.27 8.99
C ARG A 53 22.30 16.21 7.47
N GLU A 54 23.46 15.86 6.91
CA GLU A 54 23.62 15.68 5.45
C GLU A 54 22.75 14.55 4.90
N ARG A 55 22.52 13.46 5.66
CA ARG A 55 21.58 12.41 5.28
C ARG A 55 20.14 12.90 5.34
N GLU A 56 19.75 13.57 6.42
CA GLU A 56 18.41 14.14 6.58
C GLU A 56 18.09 15.18 5.50
N GLU A 57 19.06 16.03 5.13
CA GLU A 57 18.94 17.01 4.06
C GLU A 57 18.79 16.35 2.69
N ARG A 58 19.55 15.28 2.41
CA ARG A 58 19.37 14.49 1.17
C ARG A 58 18.01 13.82 1.10
N PHE A 59 17.57 13.17 2.17
CA PHE A 59 16.23 12.56 2.22
C PHE A 59 15.10 13.59 2.17
N ALA A 60 15.32 14.80 2.70
CA ALA A 60 14.36 15.90 2.56
C ALA A 60 14.30 16.38 1.11
N ALA A 61 15.45 16.58 0.46
CA ALA A 61 15.52 17.00 -0.95
C ALA A 61 14.89 15.96 -1.89
N GLU A 62 15.18 14.66 -1.69
CA GLU A 62 14.61 13.57 -2.47
C GLU A 62 13.08 13.47 -2.29
N ARG A 63 12.59 13.63 -1.06
CA ARG A 63 11.13 13.66 -0.80
C ARG A 63 10.46 14.86 -1.45
N GLU A 64 11.09 16.03 -1.41
CA GLU A 64 10.56 17.25 -2.03
C GLU A 64 10.57 17.12 -3.57
N GLU A 65 11.61 16.53 -4.14
CA GLU A 65 11.70 16.23 -5.56
C GLU A 65 10.62 15.25 -5.99
N ARG A 66 10.46 14.15 -5.24
CA ARG A 66 9.40 13.17 -5.47
C ARG A 66 8.01 13.80 -5.35
N GLU A 67 7.75 14.58 -4.30
CA GLU A 67 6.48 15.27 -4.11
C GLU A 67 6.20 16.24 -5.27
N ARG A 68 7.19 17.01 -5.71
CA ARG A 68 7.06 17.92 -6.87
C ARG A 68 6.79 17.15 -8.16
N ALA A 69 7.42 15.99 -8.35
CA ALA A 69 7.23 15.16 -9.52
C ALA A 69 5.84 14.49 -9.52
N GLU A 70 5.31 14.10 -8.36
CA GLU A 70 4.02 13.40 -8.20
C GLU A 70 2.82 14.34 -8.10
N ALA A 71 3.01 15.57 -7.59
CA ALA A 71 1.93 16.52 -7.33
C ALA A 71 1.02 16.80 -8.54
N PRO A 72 1.53 16.95 -9.79
CA PRO A 72 0.66 17.15 -10.95
C PRO A 72 -0.31 15.98 -11.18
N ALA A 73 0.17 14.74 -11.05
CA ALA A 73 -0.65 13.55 -11.25
C ALA A 73 -1.69 13.38 -10.12
N ARG A 74 -1.32 13.68 -8.87
CA ARG A 74 -2.23 13.66 -7.72
C ARG A 74 -3.36 14.69 -7.89
N GLY A 75 -3.00 15.95 -8.14
CA GLY A 75 -3.98 17.02 -8.33
C GLY A 75 -4.90 16.75 -9.53
N PHE A 76 -4.37 16.19 -10.61
CA PHE A 76 -5.18 15.77 -11.76
C PHE A 76 -6.14 14.62 -11.40
N ALA A 77 -5.66 13.58 -10.74
CA ALA A 77 -6.47 12.42 -10.38
C ALA A 77 -7.69 12.81 -9.54
N ASP A 78 -7.49 13.66 -8.53
CA ASP A 78 -8.57 14.16 -7.67
C ASP A 78 -9.59 14.98 -8.47
N ALA A 79 -9.12 15.98 -9.23
CA ALA A 79 -10.00 16.87 -9.99
C ALA A 79 -10.78 16.12 -11.08
N SER A 80 -10.12 15.20 -11.79
CA SER A 80 -10.73 14.41 -12.85
C SER A 80 -11.75 13.42 -12.28
N ARG A 81 -11.46 12.79 -11.14
CA ARG A 81 -12.41 11.91 -10.44
C ARG A 81 -13.64 12.68 -9.99
N GLU A 82 -13.49 13.87 -9.43
CA GLU A 82 -14.62 14.72 -9.02
C GLU A 82 -15.56 15.03 -10.21
N LEU A 83 -15.00 15.35 -11.39
CA LEU A 83 -15.78 15.60 -12.60
C LEU A 83 -16.57 14.36 -13.06
N ARG A 84 -15.92 13.20 -13.09
CA ARG A 84 -16.56 11.94 -13.51
C ARG A 84 -17.66 11.52 -12.52
N LEU A 85 -17.40 11.58 -11.22
CA LEU A 85 -18.38 11.25 -10.19
C LEU A 85 -19.56 12.22 -10.20
N THR A 86 -19.33 13.53 -10.34
CA THR A 86 -20.41 14.52 -10.46
C THR A 86 -21.32 14.22 -11.64
N PHE A 87 -20.74 13.87 -12.79
CA PHE A 87 -21.51 13.48 -13.97
C PHE A 87 -22.34 12.22 -13.73
N VAL A 88 -21.75 11.15 -13.17
CA VAL A 88 -22.47 9.90 -12.93
C VAL A 88 -23.55 10.07 -11.87
N SER A 89 -23.29 10.80 -10.79
CA SER A 89 -24.32 11.15 -9.78
C SER A 89 -25.52 11.83 -10.42
N HIS A 90 -25.30 12.77 -11.35
CA HIS A 90 -26.41 13.38 -12.09
C HIS A 90 -27.22 12.36 -12.89
N LEU A 91 -26.57 11.38 -13.53
CA LEU A 91 -27.27 10.31 -14.26
C LEU A 91 -28.08 9.41 -13.33
N MET A 92 -27.59 9.14 -12.12
CA MET A 92 -28.26 8.33 -11.12
C MET A 92 -29.57 8.95 -10.62
N GLU A 93 -29.69 10.27 -10.67
CA GLU A 93 -30.87 11.04 -10.26
C GLU A 93 -31.94 11.17 -11.36
N LEU A 94 -31.62 10.85 -12.62
CA LEU A 94 -32.55 11.00 -13.73
C LEU A 94 -33.80 10.12 -13.55
N LYS A 95 -34.98 10.65 -13.87
CA LYS A 95 -36.24 9.87 -13.80
C LYS A 95 -36.30 8.70 -14.78
N GLY A 96 -35.59 8.80 -15.91
CA GLY A 96 -35.48 7.76 -16.93
C GLY A 96 -34.06 7.19 -16.97
N GLN A 97 -33.90 6.05 -17.62
CA GLN A 97 -32.57 5.47 -17.83
C GLN A 97 -31.74 6.36 -18.78
N PRO A 98 -30.45 6.60 -18.46
CA PRO A 98 -29.58 7.35 -19.34
C PRO A 98 -29.41 6.65 -20.69
N LYS A 99 -29.32 7.44 -21.76
CA LYS A 99 -29.04 6.91 -23.09
C LYS A 99 -27.66 6.25 -23.08
N GLY A 100 -27.53 5.10 -23.74
CA GLY A 100 -26.27 4.37 -23.81
C GLY A 100 -25.87 3.59 -22.55
N MET A 101 -26.70 3.60 -21.49
CA MET A 101 -26.45 2.84 -20.27
C MET A 101 -26.17 1.36 -20.53
N GLY A 102 -26.96 0.71 -21.40
CA GLY A 102 -26.74 -0.69 -21.74
C GLY A 102 -25.36 -0.95 -22.37
N ARG A 103 -24.85 0.00 -23.16
CA ARG A 103 -23.50 -0.08 -23.74
C ARG A 103 -22.44 0.14 -22.67
N ALA A 104 -22.60 1.16 -21.82
CA ALA A 104 -21.67 1.46 -20.73
C ALA A 104 -21.52 0.27 -19.75
N VAL A 105 -22.66 -0.29 -19.32
CA VAL A 105 -22.70 -1.48 -18.46
C VAL A 105 -22.02 -2.67 -19.15
N ALA A 106 -22.30 -2.90 -20.44
CA ALA A 106 -21.68 -4.01 -21.17
C ALA A 106 -20.15 -3.85 -21.31
N LEU A 107 -19.65 -2.64 -21.56
CA LEU A 107 -18.22 -2.34 -21.64
C LEU A 107 -17.52 -2.63 -20.32
N LEU A 108 -18.02 -2.06 -19.21
CA LEU A 108 -17.43 -2.25 -17.89
C LEU A 108 -17.53 -3.70 -17.43
N ALA A 109 -18.69 -4.34 -17.57
CA ALA A 109 -18.88 -5.74 -17.17
C ALA A 109 -17.94 -6.68 -17.93
N SER A 110 -17.75 -6.45 -19.25
CA SER A 110 -16.83 -7.25 -20.06
C SER A 110 -15.38 -7.06 -19.61
N ARG A 111 -14.99 -5.82 -19.30
CA ARG A 111 -13.65 -5.49 -18.80
C ARG A 111 -13.35 -6.15 -17.45
N PHE A 112 -14.28 -6.08 -16.50
CA PHE A 112 -14.11 -6.75 -15.20
C PHE A 112 -14.09 -8.27 -15.35
N THR A 113 -14.95 -8.83 -16.21
CA THR A 113 -14.92 -10.26 -16.50
C THR A 113 -13.57 -10.68 -17.08
N LEU A 114 -12.98 -9.87 -17.96
CA LEU A 114 -11.63 -10.11 -18.47
C LEU A 114 -10.58 -10.08 -17.36
N ALA A 115 -10.63 -9.09 -16.45
CA ALA A 115 -9.71 -9.00 -15.32
C ALA A 115 -9.80 -10.25 -14.43
N VAL A 116 -11.02 -10.68 -14.08
CA VAL A 116 -11.25 -11.91 -13.31
C VAL A 116 -10.64 -13.14 -13.99
N LEU A 117 -10.72 -13.23 -15.32
CA LEU A 117 -10.20 -14.38 -16.08
C LEU A 117 -8.68 -14.36 -16.27
N THR A 118 -8.04 -13.19 -16.21
CA THR A 118 -6.63 -13.03 -16.60
C THR A 118 -5.69 -12.75 -15.44
N GLU A 119 -6.16 -12.11 -14.38
CA GLU A 119 -5.28 -11.51 -13.35
C GLU A 119 -5.58 -12.02 -11.93
N GLY A 120 -6.70 -12.72 -11.71
CA GLY A 120 -7.12 -13.14 -10.38
C GLY A 120 -7.56 -11.92 -9.55
N PHE A 121 -8.83 -11.87 -9.17
CA PHE A 121 -9.42 -10.71 -8.52
C PHE A 121 -8.76 -10.43 -7.14
N SER A 122 -7.83 -9.47 -7.08
CA SER A 122 -7.17 -9.04 -5.83
C SER A 122 -7.89 -7.84 -5.24
N GLN A 123 -8.83 -8.09 -4.33
CA GLN A 123 -9.69 -7.07 -3.71
C GLN A 123 -9.12 -6.58 -2.36
N TRP A 124 -7.80 -6.40 -2.24
CA TRP A 124 -7.21 -5.90 -0.99
C TRP A 124 -7.32 -4.37 -0.95
N ASN A 125 -8.27 -3.88 -0.13
CA ASN A 125 -8.59 -2.48 0.14
C ASN A 125 -9.30 -1.72 -1.00
N SER A 126 -10.56 -2.07 -1.26
CA SER A 126 -11.42 -1.31 -2.18
C SER A 126 -12.21 -0.24 -1.42
N ASN A 127 -12.15 1.01 -1.88
CA ASN A 127 -13.00 2.13 -1.43
C ASN A 127 -14.26 2.28 -2.32
N ALA A 128 -14.64 1.23 -3.05
CA ALA A 128 -15.81 1.25 -3.93
C ALA A 128 -17.14 1.49 -3.16
N ASP A 129 -17.17 1.16 -1.87
CA ASP A 129 -18.28 1.44 -0.97
C ASP A 129 -18.49 2.94 -0.72
N ASP A 130 -17.41 3.68 -0.45
CA ASP A 130 -17.43 5.14 -0.31
C ASP A 130 -17.88 5.82 -1.63
N ILE A 131 -17.42 5.30 -2.76
CA ILE A 131 -17.82 5.81 -4.08
C ILE A 131 -19.31 5.54 -4.32
N TRP A 132 -19.79 4.33 -4.05
CA TRP A 132 -21.21 4.00 -4.16
C TRP A 132 -22.07 4.91 -3.27
N ALA A 133 -21.66 5.12 -2.01
CA ALA A 133 -22.35 6.01 -1.10
C ALA A 133 -22.45 7.41 -1.72
N SER A 134 -21.34 7.96 -2.24
CA SER A 134 -21.32 9.27 -2.91
C SER A 134 -22.28 9.37 -4.11
N LEU A 135 -22.38 8.31 -4.93
CA LEU A 135 -23.25 8.27 -6.11
C LEU A 135 -24.74 8.18 -5.75
N THR A 136 -25.05 7.73 -4.53
CA THR A 136 -26.41 7.38 -4.11
C THR A 136 -26.93 8.19 -2.92
N GLN A 137 -26.16 9.18 -2.44
CA GLN A 137 -26.50 10.03 -1.29
C GLN A 137 -27.89 10.67 -1.34
N SER A 138 -28.43 10.97 -2.53
CA SER A 138 -29.76 11.56 -2.72
C SER A 138 -30.91 10.54 -2.84
N ILE A 139 -30.59 9.24 -2.90
CA ILE A 139 -31.55 8.16 -3.06
C ILE A 139 -31.82 7.57 -1.68
N GLU A 140 -32.85 8.08 -0.99
CA GLU A 140 -33.27 7.58 0.33
C GLU A 140 -33.39 6.06 0.32
N ALA A 141 -32.51 5.40 1.09
CA ALA A 141 -32.72 4.02 1.49
C ALA A 141 -33.89 4.04 2.49
N THR A 142 -35.07 3.57 2.07
CA THR A 142 -36.17 3.34 3.00
C THR A 142 -35.72 2.28 4.00
N SER A 143 -35.35 2.71 5.21
CA SER A 143 -35.02 1.83 6.32
C SER A 143 -36.28 1.06 6.73
N GLY A 144 -36.38 -0.19 6.26
CA GLY A 144 -37.25 -1.17 6.90
C GLY A 144 -36.64 -1.52 8.26
N ASP A 145 -37.42 -1.31 9.32
CA ASP A 145 -37.24 -1.91 10.64
C ASP A 145 -36.97 -3.41 10.49
N ASP A 146 -35.94 -3.93 11.18
CA ASP A 146 -35.91 -5.27 11.81
C ASP A 146 -34.46 -5.68 12.18
N GLY A 147 -34.14 -5.55 13.48
CA GLY A 147 -33.28 -6.49 14.19
C GLY A 147 -31.79 -6.14 14.34
N ASP A 148 -31.26 -6.41 15.53
CA ASP A 148 -29.86 -6.26 15.98
C ASP A 148 -28.86 -7.21 15.24
N GLY A 149 -28.99 -7.35 13.92
CA GLY A 149 -28.01 -7.98 13.05
C GLY A 149 -26.99 -6.96 12.54
N ASP A 150 -25.78 -7.42 12.22
CA ASP A 150 -24.70 -6.64 11.61
C ASP A 150 -25.25 -5.84 10.41
N PHE A 151 -25.57 -4.57 10.67
CA PHE A 151 -26.27 -3.71 9.73
C PHE A 151 -25.25 -3.16 8.76
N ASP A 152 -25.23 -3.71 7.54
CA ASP A 152 -24.46 -3.19 6.43
C ASP A 152 -25.33 -2.20 5.61
N PRO A 153 -25.18 -0.87 5.80
CA PRO A 153 -25.98 0.13 5.10
C PRO A 153 -25.77 0.08 3.59
N LEU A 154 -24.57 -0.29 3.14
CA LEU A 154 -24.23 -0.42 1.72
C LEU A 154 -25.09 -1.52 1.11
N ARG A 155 -25.07 -2.71 1.70
CA ARG A 155 -25.85 -3.85 1.22
C ARG A 155 -27.34 -3.54 1.11
N VAL A 156 -27.91 -2.91 2.13
CA VAL A 156 -29.33 -2.51 2.12
C VAL A 156 -29.63 -1.53 0.98
N SER A 157 -28.80 -0.51 0.79
CA SER A 157 -28.99 0.49 -0.26
C SER A 157 -28.88 -0.11 -1.68
N VAL A 158 -27.89 -1.00 -1.88
CA VAL A 158 -27.67 -1.70 -3.15
C VAL A 158 -28.83 -2.64 -3.44
N GLU A 159 -29.24 -3.48 -2.49
CA GLU A 159 -30.36 -4.41 -2.68
C GLU A 159 -31.68 -3.68 -2.97
N ALA A 160 -31.93 -2.55 -2.32
CA ALA A 160 -33.09 -1.71 -2.59
C ALA A 160 -33.04 -1.15 -4.03
N MET A 161 -31.88 -0.69 -4.49
CA MET A 161 -31.73 -0.19 -5.86
C MET A 161 -31.86 -1.30 -6.90
N ILE A 162 -31.30 -2.49 -6.65
CA ILE A 162 -31.41 -3.65 -7.55
C ILE A 162 -32.88 -4.03 -7.75
N LYS A 163 -33.68 -4.03 -6.67
CA LYS A 163 -35.13 -4.33 -6.75
C LYS A 163 -35.89 -3.28 -7.56
N ARG A 164 -35.48 -2.01 -7.49
CA ARG A 164 -36.17 -0.88 -8.15
C ARG A 164 -35.77 -0.69 -9.61
N ASP A 165 -34.47 -0.66 -9.89
CA ASP A 165 -33.88 -0.45 -11.21
C ASP A 165 -32.52 -1.18 -11.30
N PRO A 166 -32.53 -2.48 -11.65
CA PRO A 166 -31.32 -3.32 -11.61
C PRO A 166 -30.25 -2.84 -12.59
N ALA A 167 -30.65 -2.22 -13.71
CA ALA A 167 -29.70 -1.73 -14.69
C ALA A 167 -28.95 -0.48 -14.19
N ARG A 168 -29.64 0.38 -13.45
CA ARG A 168 -29.03 1.53 -12.79
C ARG A 168 -28.15 1.13 -11.60
N ALA A 169 -28.58 0.13 -10.82
CA ALA A 169 -27.75 -0.45 -9.77
C ALA A 169 -26.44 -1.03 -10.35
N ALA A 170 -26.54 -1.80 -11.44
CA ALA A 170 -25.38 -2.34 -12.13
C ALA A 170 -24.43 -1.25 -12.63
N LEU A 171 -24.97 -0.16 -13.23
CA LEU A 171 -24.15 0.98 -13.65
C LEU A 171 -23.37 1.58 -12.47
N GLY A 172 -24.05 1.90 -11.36
CA GLY A 172 -23.43 2.52 -10.20
C GLY A 172 -22.33 1.64 -9.58
N LEU A 173 -22.58 0.34 -9.43
CA LEU A 173 -21.61 -0.61 -8.89
C LEU A 173 -20.38 -0.76 -9.81
N LEU A 174 -20.58 -0.84 -11.12
CA LEU A 174 -19.49 -0.98 -12.09
C LEU A 174 -18.65 0.28 -12.18
N ILE A 175 -19.26 1.48 -12.12
CA ILE A 175 -18.53 2.74 -12.07
C ILE A 175 -17.75 2.85 -10.76
N ALA A 176 -18.36 2.53 -9.62
CA ALA A 176 -17.68 2.56 -8.33
C ALA A 176 -16.45 1.65 -8.31
N ALA A 177 -16.59 0.42 -8.80
CA ALA A 177 -15.47 -0.50 -8.93
C ALA A 177 -14.40 0.01 -9.91
N ALA A 178 -14.77 0.70 -10.99
CA ALA A 178 -13.81 1.18 -11.98
C ALA A 178 -13.02 2.38 -11.45
N GLU A 179 -13.70 3.33 -10.81
CA GLU A 179 -13.09 4.49 -10.17
C GLU A 179 -12.16 4.10 -9.03
N ASP A 180 -12.48 3.04 -8.29
CA ASP A 180 -11.63 2.54 -7.21
C ASP A 180 -10.28 1.99 -7.73
N THR A 181 -10.24 1.47 -8.96
CA THR A 181 -8.99 1.00 -9.58
C THR A 181 -8.12 2.12 -10.14
N ILE A 182 -8.61 3.36 -10.19
CA ILE A 182 -7.91 4.50 -10.78
C ILE A 182 -7.42 5.42 -9.67
N ASP A 183 -6.11 5.51 -9.53
CA ASP A 183 -5.44 6.44 -8.63
C ASP A 183 -4.45 7.34 -9.39
N TRP A 184 -3.69 8.17 -8.67
CA TRP A 184 -2.70 9.05 -9.29
C TRP A 184 -1.54 8.31 -9.97
N THR A 185 -1.24 7.06 -9.55
CA THR A 185 -0.20 6.23 -10.18
C THR A 185 -0.66 5.71 -11.54
N THR A 186 -1.97 5.48 -11.69
CA THR A 186 -2.59 5.07 -12.97
C THR A 186 -2.22 6.03 -14.09
N TRP A 187 -2.22 7.34 -13.82
CA TRP A 187 -1.93 8.38 -14.82
C TRP A 187 -0.44 8.53 -15.18
N ARG A 188 0.44 7.80 -14.49
CA ARG A 188 1.90 7.84 -14.70
C ARG A 188 2.43 6.59 -15.40
N ASP A 189 1.59 5.59 -15.62
CA ASP A 189 1.96 4.34 -16.28
C ASP A 189 1.05 4.11 -17.51
N PRO A 190 1.59 4.08 -18.73
CA PRO A 190 0.80 3.87 -19.94
C PRO A 190 0.04 2.53 -19.92
N GLU A 191 0.59 1.47 -19.33
CA GLU A 191 -0.15 0.21 -19.21
C GLU A 191 -1.35 0.35 -18.26
N ALA A 192 -1.17 1.05 -17.14
CA ALA A 192 -2.25 1.31 -16.20
C ALA A 192 -3.35 2.22 -16.81
N ILE A 193 -2.97 3.22 -17.61
CA ILE A 193 -3.92 4.06 -18.36
C ILE A 193 -4.78 3.19 -19.28
N ASP A 194 -4.15 2.36 -20.13
CA ASP A 194 -4.84 1.48 -21.07
C ASP A 194 -5.69 0.43 -20.36
N ARG A 195 -5.21 -0.08 -19.22
CA ARG A 195 -5.85 -1.14 -18.45
C ARG A 195 -7.03 -0.64 -17.63
N HIS A 196 -6.95 0.55 -17.03
CA HIS A 196 -7.93 1.02 -16.03
C HIS A 196 -8.68 2.28 -16.47
N ALA A 197 -7.96 3.35 -16.85
CA ALA A 197 -8.57 4.63 -17.18
C ALA A 197 -9.32 4.60 -18.51
N ALA A 198 -8.68 4.18 -19.61
CA ALA A 198 -9.28 4.21 -20.95
C ALA A 198 -10.62 3.45 -21.04
N PRO A 199 -10.78 2.24 -20.46
CA PRO A 199 -12.05 1.53 -20.46
C PRO A 199 -13.19 2.27 -19.73
N LEU A 200 -12.87 2.96 -18.62
CA LEU A 200 -13.85 3.80 -17.93
C LEU A 200 -14.29 4.96 -18.82
N TYR A 201 -13.35 5.62 -19.49
CA TYR A 201 -13.65 6.73 -20.40
C TYR A 201 -14.47 6.30 -21.62
N GLU A 202 -14.27 5.09 -22.14
CA GLU A 202 -15.13 4.54 -23.21
C GLU A 202 -16.58 4.32 -22.72
N ALA A 203 -16.75 3.83 -21.49
CA ALA A 203 -18.06 3.66 -20.89
C ALA A 203 -18.74 5.02 -20.62
N LEU A 204 -17.98 6.02 -20.18
CA LEU A 204 -18.46 7.38 -19.96
C LEU A 204 -18.86 8.08 -21.26
N ASP A 205 -18.08 7.91 -22.33
CA ASP A 205 -18.44 8.41 -23.67
C ASP A 205 -19.77 7.80 -24.15
N ALA A 206 -19.99 6.50 -23.91
CA ALA A 206 -21.26 5.85 -24.20
C ALA A 206 -22.46 6.46 -23.43
N LEU A 207 -22.22 7.05 -22.25
CA LEU A 207 -23.22 7.79 -21.46
C LEU A 207 -23.36 9.26 -21.88
N GLY A 208 -22.52 9.74 -22.80
CA GLY A 208 -22.48 11.11 -23.29
C GLY A 208 -21.59 12.05 -22.49
N TYR A 209 -20.65 11.52 -21.70
CA TYR A 209 -19.63 12.31 -21.04
C TYR A 209 -18.74 13.00 -22.07
N ARG A 210 -18.40 14.27 -21.83
CA ARG A 210 -17.46 15.01 -22.69
C ARG A 210 -16.17 15.23 -21.93
N GLN A 211 -15.14 14.53 -22.39
CA GLN A 211 -13.78 14.66 -21.87
C GLN A 211 -13.29 16.10 -22.02
N SER A 212 -12.68 16.62 -20.96
CA SER A 212 -11.94 17.87 -21.02
C SER A 212 -10.62 17.71 -21.80
N GLU A 213 -10.02 18.82 -22.21
CA GLU A 213 -8.70 18.83 -22.85
C GLU A 213 -7.64 18.20 -21.93
N SER A 214 -7.64 18.56 -20.65
CA SER A 214 -6.74 17.97 -19.65
C SER A 214 -6.90 16.45 -19.50
N GLU A 215 -8.12 15.92 -19.57
CA GLU A 215 -8.34 14.48 -19.50
C GLU A 215 -7.89 13.77 -20.78
N SER A 216 -8.10 14.40 -21.93
CA SER A 216 -7.62 13.89 -23.21
C SER A 216 -6.09 13.84 -23.22
N ASP A 217 -5.43 14.89 -22.74
CA ASP A 217 -3.96 14.95 -22.65
C ASP A 217 -3.42 13.89 -21.69
N ALA A 218 -4.07 13.72 -20.52
CA ALA A 218 -3.67 12.71 -19.53
C ALA A 218 -3.84 11.28 -20.06
N LEU A 219 -4.94 10.97 -20.76
CA LEU A 219 -5.16 9.69 -21.44
C LEU A 219 -4.11 9.44 -22.53
N ASN A 220 -3.57 10.49 -23.14
CA ASN A 220 -2.48 10.41 -24.12
C ASN A 220 -1.08 10.41 -23.45
N GLY A 221 -1.02 10.32 -22.12
CA GLY A 221 0.23 10.14 -21.39
C GLY A 221 0.97 11.43 -21.04
N SER A 222 0.30 12.60 -21.02
CA SER A 222 0.95 13.87 -20.65
C SER A 222 1.52 13.91 -19.23
N LEU A 223 1.06 13.02 -18.36
CA LEU A 223 1.48 12.87 -16.97
C LEU A 223 2.49 11.73 -16.76
N ILE A 224 2.85 11.01 -17.83
CA ILE A 224 3.89 9.96 -17.77
C ILE A 224 5.25 10.67 -17.63
N PRO A 225 6.08 10.25 -16.66
CA PRO A 225 7.43 10.78 -16.52
C PRO A 225 8.19 10.64 -17.84
N SER A 226 8.74 11.74 -18.35
CA SER A 226 9.61 11.71 -19.51
C SER A 226 10.87 10.94 -19.12
N GLY A 227 11.08 9.75 -19.72
CA GLY A 227 12.22 8.90 -19.43
C GLY A 227 13.57 9.48 -19.87
N ASP A 228 14.09 10.40 -19.09
CA ASP A 228 15.48 10.52 -18.64
C ASP A 228 15.26 10.68 -17.13
N ASP A 229 15.33 9.62 -16.33
CA ASP A 229 16.60 9.21 -15.74
C ASP A 229 16.57 7.72 -15.41
N GLY A 230 17.58 6.99 -15.91
CA GLY A 230 18.06 5.79 -15.23
C GLY A 230 18.63 6.20 -13.88
N SER A 231 17.76 6.46 -12.91
CA SER A 231 18.13 6.68 -11.51
C SER A 231 17.86 5.38 -10.76
N ASP A 232 18.98 4.72 -10.49
CA ASP A 232 19.22 3.56 -9.65
C ASP A 232 18.59 3.74 -8.25
N THR A 233 17.27 3.61 -8.16
CA THR A 233 16.50 3.75 -6.91
C THR A 233 16.25 2.40 -6.23
N GLY A 234 16.99 1.36 -6.63
CA GLY A 234 16.75 -0.02 -6.21
C GLY A 234 17.37 -0.45 -4.86
N GLU A 235 18.20 0.34 -4.20
CA GLU A 235 18.98 -0.18 -3.04
C GLU A 235 18.86 0.64 -1.74
N ALA A 236 18.08 1.72 -1.68
CA ALA A 236 17.99 2.54 -0.48
C ALA A 236 17.01 1.99 0.58
N GLU A 237 15.96 1.24 0.19
CA GLU A 237 14.99 0.68 1.14
C GLU A 237 15.43 -0.68 1.73
N ALA A 238 16.25 -1.46 1.03
CA ALA A 238 16.73 -2.76 1.54
C ALA A 238 17.71 -2.62 2.73
N ALA A 239 18.47 -1.52 2.79
CA ALA A 239 19.41 -1.26 3.89
C ALA A 239 18.72 -0.94 5.22
N LEU A 240 17.42 -0.59 5.22
CA LEU A 240 16.68 -0.26 6.44
C LEU A 240 16.00 -1.48 7.11
N GLU A 241 15.79 -2.58 6.38
CA GLU A 241 15.31 -3.83 7.00
C GLU A 241 16.44 -4.74 7.51
N GLU A 242 17.63 -4.70 6.92
CA GLU A 242 18.74 -5.54 7.35
C GLU A 242 19.36 -5.05 8.68
N ASP A 243 19.44 -3.74 8.90
CA ASP A 243 19.99 -3.17 10.13
C ASP A 243 19.01 -3.23 11.32
N ALA A 244 17.70 -3.42 11.04
CA ALA A 244 16.68 -3.66 12.06
C ALA A 244 16.56 -5.15 12.44
N LYS A 245 16.76 -6.09 11.50
CA LYS A 245 16.71 -7.54 11.76
C LYS A 245 17.96 -8.09 12.45
N LEU A 246 19.10 -7.40 12.41
CA LEU A 246 20.32 -7.83 13.12
C LEU A 246 20.34 -7.53 14.63
N ARG A 247 19.24 -6.99 15.21
CA ARG A 247 19.15 -6.60 16.63
C ARG A 247 18.15 -7.37 17.49
N GLU A 248 17.43 -8.36 16.97
CA GLU A 248 16.71 -9.31 17.82
C GLU A 248 17.53 -10.60 17.99
N THR A 249 17.71 -10.96 19.25
CA THR A 249 18.65 -11.91 19.84
C THR A 249 18.62 -13.34 19.26
N PRO A 250 19.74 -14.10 19.34
CA PRO A 250 19.72 -15.52 19.05
C PRO A 250 18.90 -16.28 20.10
N GLU A 251 17.99 -17.13 19.64
CA GLU A 251 17.59 -18.33 20.37
C GLU A 251 18.77 -19.32 20.39
N GLU A 252 19.01 -19.92 21.57
CA GLU A 252 19.29 -21.34 21.85
C GLU A 252 19.92 -21.41 23.26
N GLY A 253 19.48 -22.22 24.24
CA GLY A 253 18.46 -23.25 24.32
C GLY A 253 18.65 -24.04 25.64
N SER A 254 17.65 -24.88 25.95
CA SER A 254 17.74 -26.17 26.67
C SER A 254 18.03 -26.30 28.19
N ALA A 255 17.11 -27.05 28.81
CA ALA A 255 17.30 -28.23 29.70
C ALA A 255 17.22 -28.11 31.24
N GLU A 256 16.20 -28.83 31.78
CA GLU A 256 16.16 -29.77 32.94
C GLU A 256 16.63 -29.30 34.35
N ALA A 257 16.04 -29.68 35.49
CA ALA A 257 14.93 -30.56 35.89
C ALA A 257 14.59 -30.27 37.38
N ASP A 258 13.40 -30.64 37.87
CA ASP A 258 13.33 -31.46 39.09
C ASP A 258 11.95 -32.15 39.25
N GLU A 259 12.00 -33.40 39.68
CA GLU A 259 10.87 -34.30 39.90
C GLU A 259 10.00 -33.92 41.11
N ALA A 260 8.68 -34.16 41.02
CA ALA A 260 7.97 -35.07 41.94
C ALA A 260 6.47 -35.19 41.59
N GLY A 261 5.99 -36.44 41.44
CA GLY A 261 4.70 -36.86 42.03
C GLY A 261 3.51 -37.12 41.10
N ASP A 262 3.46 -38.33 40.55
CA ASP A 262 2.36 -39.32 40.70
C ASP A 262 0.90 -38.99 40.30
N ALA A 263 0.37 -39.80 39.35
CA ALA A 263 -0.90 -40.57 39.39
C ALA A 263 -1.91 -40.40 38.22
N GLY A 264 -2.20 -41.52 37.53
CA GLY A 264 -3.45 -41.87 36.84
C GLY A 264 -3.51 -41.58 35.33
N GLU A 265 -3.20 -42.49 34.40
CA GLU A 265 -3.90 -43.74 33.99
C GLU A 265 -5.19 -43.54 33.14
N THR A 266 -5.07 -43.91 31.85
CA THR A 266 -6.09 -44.35 30.84
C THR A 266 -7.11 -43.33 30.31
N GLY A 267 -7.56 -43.33 29.05
CA GLY A 267 -7.42 -44.20 27.87
C GLY A 267 -8.09 -43.48 26.67
N GLU A 268 -7.53 -43.60 25.47
CA GLU A 268 -8.07 -44.36 24.34
C GLU A 268 -8.64 -43.45 23.23
N VAL A 269 -8.02 -43.56 22.04
CA VAL A 269 -8.41 -42.92 20.79
C VAL A 269 -9.08 -43.97 19.93
N VAL A 270 -10.29 -43.71 19.42
CA VAL A 270 -10.79 -44.33 18.19
C VAL A 270 -11.66 -43.32 17.42
N GLN A 271 -11.23 -43.00 16.19
CA GLN A 271 -12.12 -42.61 15.09
C GLN A 271 -12.69 -43.88 14.44
N ALA A 272 -13.97 -43.90 14.08
CA ALA A 272 -14.48 -44.35 12.77
C ALA A 272 -16.02 -44.45 12.77
N GLU A 273 -16.58 -44.03 11.63
CA GLU A 273 -17.98 -44.07 11.13
C GLU A 273 -19.04 -43.13 11.73
#